data_AF-C7XPD0-F1
#
_entry.id   AF-C7XPD0-F1
#
_cell.length_a   1.000
_cell.length_b   1.000
_cell.length_c   1.000
_cell.angle_alpha   90.00
_cell.angle_beta   90.00
_cell.angle_gamma   90.00
#
_symmetry.space_group_name_H-M   'P 1'
#
loop_
_entity.id
_entity.type
_entity.pdbx_description
1 polymer ?
#
loop_
_entity_poly.entity_id
_entity_poly.type
_entity_poly.pdbx_seq_one_letter_code
_entity_poly.pdbx_strand_id
1 'polypeptide(L)' 'MKEYTSKVELTSAIKASYQKYIDEFENISEDLKDKKFEEVDRTPAENLVYQVGWTTLLLK' A
#
# COMPACT_ATOMS: atom_id res chain seq x y z
N MET A 1 -3.91 -15.17 12.63
CA MET A 1 -3.19 -14.80 11.39
C MET A 1 -3.88 -15.54 10.25
N LYS A 2 -4.03 -14.94 9.07
CA LYS A 2 -4.60 -15.69 7.93
C LYS A 2 -3.57 -16.72 7.46
N GLU A 3 -3.95 -17.99 7.43
CA GLU A 3 -3.11 -19.06 6.92
C GLU A 3 -3.35 -19.24 5.42
N TYR A 4 -2.29 -19.53 4.69
CA TYR A 4 -2.35 -19.78 3.24
C TYR A 4 -1.86 -21.20 2.97
N THR A 5 -2.67 -21.94 2.24
CA THR A 5 -2.43 -23.36 1.96
C THR A 5 -1.53 -23.58 0.74
N SER A 6 -1.33 -22.54 -0.08
CA SER A 6 -0.48 -22.61 -1.27
C SER A 6 0.17 -21.27 -1.62
N LYS A 7 1.26 -21.34 -2.39
CA LYS A 7 1.92 -20.16 -2.98
C LYS A 7 0.96 -19.37 -3.89
N VAL A 8 0.07 -20.06 -4.60
CA VAL A 8 -0.91 -19.45 -5.52
C VAL A 8 -1.94 -18.65 -4.73
N GLU A 9 -2.42 -19.19 -3.62
CA GLU A 9 -3.37 -18.51 -2.74
C GLU A 9 -2.77 -17.24 -2.15
N LEU A 10 -1.54 -17.33 -1.61
CA LEU A 10 -0.82 -16.19 -1.07
C LEU A 10 -0.59 -15.10 -2.13
N THR A 11 -0.08 -15.49 -3.30
CA THR A 11 0.21 -14.54 -4.38
C THR A 11 -1.06 -13.85 -4.89
N SER A 12 -2.17 -14.58 -4.99
CA SER A 12 -3.46 -14.03 -5.40
C SER A 12 -3.99 -13.05 -4.36
N ALA A 13 -3.87 -13.37 -3.08
CA ALA A 13 -4.27 -12.48 -1.99
C ALA A 13 -3.44 -11.18 -1.95
N ILE A 14 -2.12 -11.28 -2.17
CA ILE A 14 -1.24 -10.11 -2.30
C ILE A 14 -1.71 -9.23 -3.47
N LYS A 15 -1.90 -9.80 -4.66
CA LYS A 15 -2.34 -9.05 -5.86
C LYS A 15 -3.69 -8.38 -5.64
N ALA A 16 -4.68 -9.09 -5.09
CA ALA A 16 -6.01 -8.55 -4.86
C ALA A 16 -6.02 -7.42 -3.83
N SER A 17 -5.18 -7.52 -2.79
CA SER A 17 -5.08 -6.48 -1.76
C SER A 17 -4.30 -5.26 -2.26
N TYR A 18 -3.23 -5.51 -3.01
CA TYR A 18 -2.45 -4.45 -3.67
C TYR A 18 -3.28 -3.65 -4.65
N GLN A 19 -4.09 -4.31 -5.50
CA GLN A 19 -4.93 -3.62 -6.47
C GLN A 19 -5.89 -2.65 -5.77
N LYS A 20 -6.63 -3.15 -4.77
CA LYS A 20 -7.52 -2.30 -3.98
C LYS A 20 -6.79 -1.13 -3.32
N TYR A 21 -5.58 -1.36 -2.80
CA TYR A 21 -4.79 -0.31 -2.18
C TYR A 21 -4.35 0.77 -3.18
N ILE A 22 -3.85 0.39 -4.36
CA ILE A 22 -3.32 1.34 -5.33
C ILE A 22 -4.45 2.12 -6.03
N ASP A 23 -5.62 1.50 -6.22
CA ASP A 23 -6.80 2.13 -6.83
C ASP A 23 -7.29 3.34 -6.01
N GLU A 24 -7.12 3.33 -4.68
CA GLU A 24 -7.48 4.47 -3.82
C GLU A 24 -6.68 5.75 -4.14
N PHE A 25 -5.51 5.61 -4.77
CA PHE A 25 -4.65 6.74 -5.15
C PHE A 25 -4.96 7.30 -6.53
N GLU A 26 -5.72 6.60 -7.39
CA GLU A 26 -6.01 7.05 -8.76
C GLU A 26 -6.73 8.40 -8.81
N ASN A 27 -7.55 8.69 -7.79
CA ASN A 27 -8.34 9.92 -7.70
C ASN A 27 -7.68 11.01 -6.84
N ILE A 28 -6.45 10.78 -6.35
CA ILE A 28 -5.71 11.77 -5.57
C ILE A 28 -4.87 12.61 -6.52
N SER A 29 -5.16 13.91 -6.57
CA SER A 29 -4.37 14.84 -7.37
C SER A 29 -2.97 15.02 -6.79
N GLU A 30 -1.96 15.09 -7.66
CA GLU A 30 -0.54 15.15 -7.28
C GLU A 30 -0.18 16.36 -6.41
N ASP A 31 -0.90 17.49 -6.55
CA ASP A 31 -0.73 18.67 -5.68
C ASP A 31 -1.12 18.40 -4.22
N LEU A 32 -1.89 17.34 -3.95
CA LEU A 32 -2.31 16.94 -2.62
C LEU A 32 -1.42 15.86 -1.99
N LYS A 33 -0.39 15.38 -2.70
CA LYS A 33 0.40 14.22 -2.27
C LYS A 33 1.10 14.40 -0.91
N ASP A 34 1.48 15.63 -0.56
CA ASP A 34 2.14 15.99 0.70
C ASP A 34 1.21 16.70 1.68
N LYS A 35 -0.09 16.78 1.37
CA LYS A 35 -1.07 17.43 2.25
C LYS A 35 -1.34 16.56 3.47
N LYS A 36 -1.20 17.17 4.65
CA LYS A 36 -1.55 16.56 5.93
C LYS A 36 -2.95 16.99 6.35
N PHE A 37 -3.74 16.04 6.83
CA PHE A 37 -5.05 16.27 7.45
C PHE A 37 -4.96 15.89 8.93
N GLU A 38 -5.65 16.57 9.83
CA GLU A 38 -5.48 16.36 11.28
C GLU A 38 -5.97 14.98 11.74
N GLU A 39 -6.89 14.39 10.99
CA GLU A 39 -7.51 13.11 11.30
C GLU A 39 -6.65 11.90 10.89
N VAL A 40 -5.54 12.12 10.17
CA VAL A 40 -4.68 11.04 9.67
C VAL A 40 -3.19 11.33 9.91
N ASP A 41 -2.45 10.27 10.26
CA ASP A 41 -1.04 10.40 10.63
C ASP A 41 -0.11 10.67 9.44
N ARG A 42 -0.50 10.26 8.23
CA ARG A 42 0.36 10.21 7.03
C ARG A 42 -0.24 10.95 5.86
N THR A 43 0.61 11.60 5.07
CA THR A 43 0.26 12.10 3.73
C THR A 43 0.12 10.92 2.75
N PRO A 44 -0.55 11.11 1.58
CA PRO A 44 -0.57 10.11 0.53
C PRO A 44 0.84 9.62 0.13
N ALA A 45 1.80 10.53 -0.02
CA ALA A 45 3.18 10.19 -0.33
C ALA A 45 3.84 9.34 0.77
N GLU A 46 3.68 9.73 2.04
CA GLU A 46 4.22 8.97 3.17
C GLU A 46 3.60 7.57 3.30
N ASN A 47 2.31 7.43 2.98
CA ASN A 47 1.63 6.14 2.96
C ASN A 47 2.26 5.20 1.93
N LEU A 48 2.50 5.67 0.71
CA LEU A 48 3.17 4.89 -0.33
C LEU A 48 4.62 4.54 0.05
N VAL A 49 5.39 5.51 0.55
CA VAL A 49 6.79 5.30 0.94
C VAL A 49 6.93 4.25 2.03
N TYR A 50 5.98 4.16 2.96
CA TYR A 50 5.99 3.10 3.97
C TYR A 50 5.95 1.69 3.34
N GLN A 51 5.09 1.47 2.35
CA GLN A 51 4.99 0.17 1.66
C GLN A 51 6.25 -0.13 0.84
N VAL A 52 6.77 0.89 0.13
CA VAL A 52 8.02 0.77 -0.65
C VAL A 52 9.19 0.44 0.27
N GLY A 53 9.29 1.08 1.44
CA GLY A 53 10.34 0.82 2.43
C GLY A 53 10.34 -0.63 2.91
N TRP A 54 9.20 -1.15 3.37
CA TRP A 54 9.08 -2.52 3.85
C TRP A 54 9.33 -3.58 2.77
N THR A 55 8.75 -3.39 1.58
CA THR A 55 8.94 -4.34 0.48
C THR A 55 10.39 -4.35 0.00
N THR A 56 11.05 -3.18 -0.04
CA THR A 56 12.49 -3.10 -0.34
C THR A 56 13.33 -3.82 0.71
N LEU A 57 13.01 -3.67 1.99
CA LEU A 57 13.71 -4.37 3.07
C LEU A 57 13.50 -5.89 3.00
N LEU A 58 12.30 -6.34 2.65
CA LEU A 58 11.99 -7.77 2.52
C LEU A 58 12.70 -8.44 1.33
N LEU A 59 12.94 -7.68 0.25
CA LEU A 59 13.60 -8.17 -0.95
C LEU A 59 15.14 -8.11 -0.89
N LYS A 60 15.70 -7.41 0.11
CA LYS A 60 17.14 -7.34 0.38
C LYS A 60 17.60 -8.52 1.23
#